data_AF-W1QDQ7-F1
#
_entry.id   AF-W1QDQ7-F1
#
_cell.length_a   1.000
_cell.length_b   1.000
_cell.length_c   1.000
_cell.angle_alpha   90.00
_cell.angle_beta   90.00
_cell.angle_gamma   90.00
#
_symmetry.space_group_name_H-M   'P 1'
#
loop_
_entity.id
_entity.type
_entity.pdbx_description
1 polymer ?
#
loop_
_entity_poly.entity_id
_entity_poly.type
_entity_poly.pdbx_seq_one_letter_code
_entity_poly.pdbx_strand_id
1 'polypeptide(L)'
;MPTPINIDHIDTQERCTGSTHPLKAKHHAPPPQIVASPCVRDFFAGRHKSQVSSFLKPNSSFIGSQQSGRSTFEVRVDLKEVDLKRSYLCGYFTIHGLTESHPEFTTFFKGEIIGPHHSFYTANEEWGSNKRNDLQHWSRFPSWRSLDFDQENDLANEHIYDTALNNEHLYMRWKEIFLVPDASVKSIMGASFEGFYYICFNQLTGSISGLYFHQSSGKFQQLELAHVPDGGVLPSFSFA
;
A
#
# COMPACT_ATOMS: atom_id res chain seq x y z
N MET A 1 -33.28 9.15 36.73
CA MET A 1 -34.42 8.41 37.32
C MET A 1 -35.55 9.41 37.51
N PRO A 2 -36.82 9.13 37.14
CA PRO A 2 -37.41 7.81 36.87
C PRO A 2 -38.16 7.67 35.51
N THR A 3 -38.22 6.44 35.00
CA THR A 3 -39.29 5.81 34.17
C THR A 3 -40.35 5.19 35.11
N PRO A 4 -41.38 4.38 34.71
CA PRO A 4 -41.91 3.93 33.40
C PRO A 4 -43.46 4.11 33.29
N ILE A 5 -44.18 3.66 32.23
CA ILE A 5 -44.94 2.37 32.19
C ILE A 5 -45.62 2.19 30.80
N ASN A 6 -45.68 0.92 30.38
CA ASN A 6 -46.23 0.29 29.16
C ASN A 6 -47.60 -0.39 29.45
N ILE A 7 -48.18 -1.13 28.48
CA ILE A 7 -49.27 -2.16 28.51
C ILE A 7 -50.56 -1.69 27.81
N ASP A 8 -51.30 -2.43 26.98
CA ASP A 8 -51.22 -3.69 26.18
C ASP A 8 -52.51 -3.68 25.31
N HIS A 9 -52.47 -4.11 24.05
CA HIS A 9 -53.12 -5.34 23.52
C HIS A 9 -54.56 -5.64 23.97
N ILE A 10 -55.49 -5.83 23.01
CA ILE A 10 -56.54 -6.88 22.99
C ILE A 10 -57.15 -6.99 21.58
N ASP A 11 -57.37 -8.25 21.22
CA ASP A 11 -57.86 -8.87 19.99
C ASP A 11 -59.34 -9.23 20.14
N THR A 12 -60.19 -9.15 19.09
CA THR A 12 -61.32 -10.09 18.89
C THR A 12 -62.01 -10.00 17.50
N GLN A 13 -62.11 -11.18 16.88
CA GLN A 13 -63.08 -11.76 15.91
C GLN A 13 -64.57 -11.27 16.02
N GLU A 14 -65.53 -11.42 15.08
CA GLU A 14 -65.84 -12.46 14.08
C GLU A 14 -67.04 -12.07 13.13
N ARG A 15 -67.08 -12.67 11.90
CA ARG A 15 -68.25 -13.15 11.05
C ARG A 15 -69.39 -12.18 10.58
N CYS A 16 -70.08 -12.33 9.42
CA CYS A 16 -70.48 -13.51 8.61
C CYS A 16 -71.12 -13.17 7.20
N THR A 17 -71.31 -14.22 6.36
CA THR A 17 -72.14 -14.37 5.10
C THR A 17 -71.56 -13.89 3.75
N GLY A 18 -71.66 -14.56 2.58
CA GLY A 18 -72.14 -15.89 2.15
C GLY A 18 -72.47 -15.96 0.64
N SER A 19 -72.00 -17.00 -0.08
CA SER A 19 -72.40 -17.52 -1.44
C SER A 19 -72.05 -16.69 -2.70
N THR A 20 -71.67 -17.18 -3.90
CA THR A 20 -72.00 -18.41 -4.67
C THR A 20 -71.05 -18.61 -5.90
N HIS A 21 -70.78 -19.87 -6.28
CA HIS A 21 -70.40 -20.48 -7.59
C HIS A 21 -69.07 -20.14 -8.35
N PRO A 22 -68.33 -21.19 -8.84
CA PRO A 22 -67.12 -21.03 -9.66
C PRO A 22 -67.36 -21.23 -11.17
N LEU A 23 -66.76 -20.37 -12.00
CA LEU A 23 -66.64 -20.55 -13.46
C LEU A 23 -65.17 -20.71 -13.85
N LYS A 24 -64.86 -21.80 -14.56
CA LYS A 24 -63.56 -22.16 -15.10
C LYS A 24 -63.08 -21.13 -16.14
N ALA A 25 -61.87 -20.61 -15.99
CA ALA A 25 -61.17 -19.81 -17.00
C ALA A 25 -60.03 -20.62 -17.64
N LYS A 26 -59.95 -20.50 -18.97
CA LYS A 26 -59.11 -21.27 -19.90
C LYS A 26 -57.66 -20.78 -19.88
N HIS A 27 -56.71 -21.73 -19.91
CA HIS A 27 -55.28 -21.49 -20.10
C HIS A 27 -55.01 -20.72 -21.41
N HIS A 28 -54.37 -19.55 -21.30
CA HIS A 28 -53.68 -18.88 -22.41
C HIS A 28 -52.17 -19.00 -22.17
N ALA A 29 -51.45 -19.47 -23.20
CA ALA A 29 -50.00 -19.59 -23.19
C ALA A 29 -49.32 -18.20 -23.28
N PRO A 30 -48.15 -18.01 -22.64
CA PRO A 30 -47.39 -16.77 -22.74
C PRO A 30 -46.67 -16.64 -24.11
N PRO A 31 -46.34 -15.41 -24.54
CA PRO A 31 -45.71 -15.13 -25.83
C PRO A 31 -44.24 -15.62 -25.89
N PRO A 32 -43.68 -15.85 -27.09
CA PRO A 32 -42.36 -16.44 -27.25
C PRO A 32 -41.25 -15.49 -26.77
N GLN A 33 -40.37 -15.99 -25.92
CA GLN A 33 -39.17 -15.29 -25.48
C GLN A 33 -38.09 -15.36 -26.57
N ILE A 34 -37.50 -14.20 -26.87
CA ILE A 34 -36.35 -14.05 -27.76
C ILE A 34 -35.16 -14.80 -27.12
N VAL A 35 -34.70 -15.85 -27.80
CA VAL A 35 -33.54 -16.63 -27.37
C VAL A 35 -32.30 -15.80 -27.65
N ALA A 36 -31.66 -15.29 -26.59
CA ALA A 36 -30.34 -14.67 -26.69
C ALA A 36 -29.31 -15.75 -27.08
N SER A 37 -28.61 -15.52 -28.20
CA SER A 37 -27.49 -16.35 -28.64
C SER A 37 -26.42 -16.48 -27.56
N PRO A 38 -25.70 -17.61 -27.45
CA PRO A 38 -24.65 -17.76 -26.45
C PRO A 38 -23.55 -16.73 -26.70
N CYS A 39 -23.34 -15.87 -25.71
CA CYS A 39 -22.24 -14.92 -25.67
C CYS A 39 -20.91 -15.68 -25.90
N VAL A 40 -20.09 -15.13 -26.80
CA VAL A 40 -18.73 -15.57 -27.08
C VAL A 40 -18.00 -15.69 -25.74
N ARG A 41 -17.52 -16.90 -25.41
CA ARG A 41 -16.65 -17.09 -24.26
C ARG A 41 -15.41 -16.24 -24.48
N ASP A 42 -15.25 -15.20 -23.66
CA ASP A 42 -14.03 -14.40 -23.60
C ASP A 42 -12.85 -15.34 -23.32
N PHE A 43 -12.12 -15.67 -24.37
CA PHE A 43 -10.95 -16.55 -24.36
C PHE A 43 -9.77 -15.95 -23.57
N PHE A 44 -9.94 -14.74 -23.02
CA PHE A 44 -8.98 -14.03 -22.17
C PHE A 44 -9.34 -14.04 -20.68
N ALA A 45 -10.35 -14.80 -20.24
CA ALA A 45 -10.69 -15.00 -18.82
C ALA A 45 -9.64 -15.80 -18.01
N GLY A 46 -8.40 -15.87 -18.51
CA GLY A 46 -7.24 -16.46 -17.86
C GLY A 46 -6.08 -15.48 -17.66
N ARG A 47 -6.32 -14.16 -17.70
CA ARG A 47 -5.31 -13.22 -17.18
C ARG A 47 -5.24 -13.42 -15.66
N HIS A 48 -4.16 -14.06 -15.21
CA HIS A 48 -3.63 -13.85 -13.87
C HIS A 48 -3.66 -12.33 -13.62
N LYS A 49 -4.63 -11.84 -12.85
CA LYS A 49 -4.59 -10.44 -12.40
C LYS A 49 -3.35 -10.38 -11.53
N SER A 50 -2.30 -9.74 -12.04
CA SER A 50 -1.17 -9.35 -11.21
C SER A 50 -1.76 -8.52 -10.08
N GLN A 51 -1.75 -9.08 -8.88
CA GLN A 51 -2.54 -8.61 -7.74
C GLN A 51 -1.88 -7.42 -7.03
N VAL A 52 -1.12 -6.64 -7.78
CA VAL A 52 -0.32 -5.54 -7.25
C VAL A 52 -1.02 -4.21 -7.47
N SER A 53 -0.85 -3.35 -6.47
CA SER A 53 -1.48 -2.04 -6.37
C SER A 53 -1.37 -1.21 -7.65
N SER A 54 -2.46 -0.54 -8.04
CA SER A 54 -2.44 0.49 -9.09
C SER A 54 -1.61 1.72 -8.75
N PHE A 55 -1.08 1.80 -7.52
CA PHE A 55 -0.24 2.91 -7.06
C PHE A 55 1.26 2.58 -7.08
N LEU A 56 1.67 1.31 -6.92
CA LEU A 56 3.09 0.92 -6.94
C LEU A 56 3.52 0.47 -8.34
N LYS A 57 3.75 1.44 -9.22
CA LYS A 57 4.08 1.23 -10.63
C LYS A 57 5.04 2.32 -11.13
N PRO A 58 5.72 2.11 -12.26
CA PRO A 58 6.55 3.15 -12.88
C PRO A 58 5.75 4.43 -13.10
N ASN A 59 6.40 5.58 -12.87
CA ASN A 59 5.85 6.93 -12.99
C ASN A 59 4.79 7.34 -11.96
N SER A 60 4.50 6.51 -10.96
CA SER A 60 3.71 6.97 -9.81
C SER A 60 4.46 8.03 -9.01
N SER A 61 3.71 9.02 -8.54
CA SER A 61 4.22 10.08 -7.68
C SER A 61 3.55 10.04 -6.32
N PHE A 62 4.29 10.40 -5.28
CA PHE A 62 3.81 10.49 -3.91
C PHE A 62 4.27 11.82 -3.32
N ILE A 63 3.43 12.45 -2.50
CA ILE A 63 3.76 13.71 -1.82
C ILE A 63 3.38 13.61 -0.34
N GLY A 64 4.10 14.33 0.49
CA GLY A 64 3.79 14.43 1.91
C GLY A 64 4.93 15.08 2.67
N SER A 65 5.34 14.49 3.78
CA SER A 65 6.32 15.13 4.66
C SER A 65 7.26 14.16 5.37
N GLN A 66 8.45 14.68 5.70
CA GLN A 66 9.37 14.08 6.65
C GLN A 66 9.44 14.93 7.92
N GLN A 67 9.31 14.29 9.08
CA GLN A 67 9.33 14.93 10.39
C GLN A 67 10.57 14.51 11.17
N SER A 68 11.32 15.49 11.67
CA SER A 68 12.49 15.29 12.52
C SER A 68 12.40 16.22 13.74
N GLY A 69 12.07 15.65 14.89
CA GLY A 69 11.84 16.43 16.12
C GLY A 69 10.65 17.39 15.97
N ARG A 70 10.93 18.69 15.89
CA ARG A 70 9.91 19.75 15.69
C ARG A 70 9.85 20.27 14.26
N SER A 71 10.74 19.81 13.39
CA SER A 71 10.84 20.25 12.01
C SER A 71 10.06 19.32 11.11
N THR A 72 9.37 19.89 10.14
CA THR A 72 8.63 19.17 9.10
C THR A 72 9.07 19.69 7.75
N PHE A 73 9.44 18.77 6.86
CA PHE A 73 9.94 19.06 5.52
C PHE A 73 8.99 18.46 4.50
N GLU A 74 8.67 19.20 3.44
CA GLU A 74 7.89 18.67 2.33
C GLU A 74 8.72 17.67 1.54
N VAL A 75 8.10 16.55 1.17
CA VAL A 75 8.74 15.48 0.41
C VAL A 75 7.90 15.10 -0.79
N ARG A 76 8.58 14.88 -1.92
CA ARG A 76 8.03 14.27 -3.12
C ARG A 76 8.85 13.04 -3.50
N VAL A 77 8.18 11.97 -3.90
CA VAL A 77 8.81 10.76 -4.43
C VAL A 77 8.24 10.44 -5.79
N ASP A 78 9.10 10.23 -6.77
CA ASP A 78 8.74 9.86 -8.13
C ASP A 78 9.36 8.52 -8.49
N LEU A 79 8.52 7.49 -8.64
CA LEU A 79 8.98 6.15 -9.03
C LEU A 79 9.35 6.12 -10.51
N LYS A 80 10.47 5.48 -10.83
CA LYS A 80 10.98 5.34 -12.21
C LYS A 80 10.89 3.91 -12.71
N GLU A 81 11.27 2.95 -11.87
CA GLU A 81 11.19 1.52 -12.18
C GLU A 81 10.58 0.79 -11.00
N VAL A 82 9.73 -0.20 -11.29
CA VAL A 82 9.19 -1.13 -10.31
C VAL A 82 9.25 -2.52 -10.95
N ASP A 83 10.10 -3.39 -10.40
CA ASP A 83 10.21 -4.79 -10.77
C ASP A 83 9.97 -5.65 -9.54
N LEU A 84 8.71 -6.04 -9.36
CA LEU A 84 8.26 -6.84 -8.23
C LEU A 84 8.83 -8.25 -8.25
N LYS A 85 9.14 -8.79 -9.43
CA LYS A 85 9.72 -10.13 -9.56
C LYS A 85 11.15 -10.12 -9.04
N ARG A 86 11.88 -9.03 -9.25
CA ARG A 86 13.23 -8.84 -8.70
C ARG A 86 13.23 -8.24 -7.29
N SER A 87 12.05 -8.04 -6.68
CA SER A 87 11.87 -7.32 -5.42
C SER A 87 12.57 -5.95 -5.40
N TYR A 88 12.47 -5.20 -6.51
CA TYR A 88 13.23 -3.99 -6.76
C TYR A 88 12.33 -2.83 -7.18
N LEU A 89 12.72 -1.62 -6.78
CA LEU A 89 12.23 -0.38 -7.39
C LEU A 89 13.29 0.70 -7.31
N CYS A 90 13.12 1.77 -8.07
CA CYS A 90 13.94 2.98 -7.91
C CYS A 90 13.15 4.24 -8.26
N GLY A 91 13.69 5.37 -7.84
CA GLY A 91 13.05 6.65 -8.08
C GLY A 91 13.89 7.83 -7.64
N TYR A 92 13.24 9.00 -7.65
CA TYR A 92 13.77 10.21 -7.06
C TYR A 92 13.06 10.51 -5.75
N PHE A 93 13.84 10.92 -4.75
CA PHE A 93 13.37 11.43 -3.47
C PHE A 93 13.77 12.90 -3.41
N THR A 94 12.78 13.78 -3.39
CA THR A 94 12.96 15.22 -3.33
C THR A 94 12.47 15.73 -2.00
N ILE A 95 13.31 16.49 -1.29
CA ILE A 95 12.99 17.08 0.00
C ILE A 95 13.24 18.59 -0.04
N HIS A 96 12.27 19.35 0.47
CA HIS A 96 12.30 20.81 0.45
C HIS A 96 12.57 21.38 1.85
N GLY A 97 13.30 22.49 1.90
CA GLY A 97 13.49 23.30 3.10
C GLY A 97 14.48 22.74 4.12
N LEU A 98 15.37 21.81 3.74
CA LEU A 98 16.43 21.32 4.64
C LEU A 98 17.42 22.42 5.04
N THR A 99 17.72 23.35 4.13
CA THR A 99 18.63 24.47 4.38
C THR A 99 18.12 25.75 3.73
N GLU A 100 18.50 26.92 4.25
CA GLU A 100 18.15 28.21 3.65
C GLU A 100 18.88 28.45 2.32
N SER A 101 20.08 27.89 2.15
CA SER A 101 20.93 28.12 0.96
C SER A 101 20.56 27.21 -0.21
N HIS A 102 20.07 26.00 0.08
CA HIS A 102 19.63 25.02 -0.91
C HIS A 102 18.22 24.59 -0.55
N PRO A 103 17.19 25.17 -1.21
CA PRO A 103 15.80 24.99 -0.82
C PRO A 103 15.27 23.60 -1.17
N GLU A 104 15.97 22.84 -2.02
CA GLU A 104 15.56 21.53 -2.49
C GLU A 104 16.79 20.63 -2.64
N PHE A 105 16.66 19.39 -2.19
CA PHE A 105 17.59 18.32 -2.49
C PHE A 105 16.83 17.19 -3.16
N THR A 106 17.37 16.70 -4.28
CA THR A 106 16.85 15.52 -4.96
C THR A 106 17.93 14.44 -5.00
N THR A 107 17.61 13.25 -4.51
CA THR A 107 18.47 12.08 -4.57
C THR A 107 17.84 10.99 -5.42
N PHE A 108 18.67 10.19 -6.08
CA PHE A 108 18.25 8.92 -6.64
C PHE A 108 18.30 7.85 -5.56
N PHE A 109 17.25 7.04 -5.44
CA PHE A 109 17.21 5.94 -4.48
C PHE A 109 16.90 4.60 -5.16
N LYS A 110 17.35 3.52 -4.50
CA LYS A 110 16.97 2.14 -4.81
C LYS A 110 16.17 1.56 -3.66
N GLY A 111 15.18 0.74 -3.97
CA GLY A 111 14.32 0.07 -3.03
C GLY A 111 14.46 -1.45 -3.11
N GLU A 112 14.54 -2.08 -1.94
CA GLU A 112 14.35 -3.52 -1.74
C GLU A 112 12.93 -3.77 -1.26
N ILE A 113 12.20 -4.69 -1.89
CA ILE A 113 10.85 -5.10 -1.45
C ILE A 113 10.99 -6.36 -0.60
N ILE A 114 10.49 -6.31 0.64
CA ILE A 114 10.49 -7.46 1.54
C ILE A 114 9.63 -8.57 0.96
N GLY A 115 10.16 -9.79 0.92
CA GLY A 115 9.57 -10.91 0.22
C GLY A 115 10.62 -12.01 -0.05
N PRO A 116 10.45 -12.82 -1.10
CA PRO A 116 11.29 -14.01 -1.32
C PRO A 116 12.78 -13.71 -1.50
N HIS A 117 13.12 -12.49 -1.96
CA HIS A 117 14.50 -12.07 -2.20
C HIS A 117 15.12 -11.28 -1.04
N HIS A 118 14.31 -10.76 -0.12
CA HIS A 118 14.74 -9.86 0.93
C HIS A 118 13.93 -10.10 2.20
N SER A 119 14.58 -10.57 3.27
CA SER A 119 13.92 -10.76 4.56
C SER A 119 13.76 -9.45 5.33
N PHE A 120 13.06 -9.46 6.47
CA PHE A 120 12.96 -8.29 7.34
C PHE A 120 14.30 -7.87 7.95
N TYR A 121 15.29 -8.75 7.98
CA TYR A 121 16.64 -8.41 8.45
C TYR A 121 17.47 -7.76 7.34
N THR A 122 18.09 -6.64 7.67
CA THR A 122 18.88 -5.88 6.68
C THR A 122 20.20 -6.61 6.42
N ALA A 123 20.37 -7.11 5.19
CA ALA A 123 21.54 -7.92 4.81
C ALA A 123 22.78 -7.08 4.46
N ASN A 124 22.60 -5.82 4.06
CA ASN A 124 23.73 -4.96 3.69
C ASN A 124 24.39 -4.35 4.93
N GLU A 125 25.59 -4.85 5.28
CA GLU A 125 26.36 -4.40 6.45
C GLU A 125 26.73 -2.90 6.39
N GLU A 126 26.92 -2.33 5.19
CA GLU A 126 27.25 -0.92 5.02
C GLU A 126 26.13 0.02 5.48
N TRP A 127 24.90 -0.48 5.57
CA TRP A 127 23.75 0.30 6.03
C TRP A 127 23.73 0.43 7.56
N GLY A 128 24.58 -0.31 8.28
CA GLY A 128 24.78 -0.14 9.71
C GLY A 128 23.62 -0.59 10.60
N SER A 129 22.64 -1.32 10.04
CA SER A 129 21.58 -1.95 10.83
C SER A 129 22.03 -3.29 11.40
N ASN A 130 21.26 -3.81 12.35
CA ASN A 130 21.41 -5.14 12.92
C ASN A 130 20.03 -5.67 13.32
N LYS A 131 19.94 -6.97 13.64
CA LYS A 131 18.69 -7.65 14.06
C LYS A 131 17.86 -6.84 15.05
N ARG A 132 18.48 -6.28 16.08
CA ARG A 132 17.80 -5.49 17.11
C ARG A 132 17.25 -4.17 16.54
N ASN A 133 18.03 -3.47 15.73
CA ASN A 133 17.60 -2.24 15.07
C ASN A 133 16.43 -2.52 14.12
N ASP A 134 16.52 -3.57 13.28
CA ASP A 134 15.47 -3.94 12.34
C ASP A 134 14.14 -4.19 13.08
N LEU A 135 14.15 -5.03 14.12
CA LEU A 135 12.96 -5.32 14.93
C LEU A 135 12.39 -4.05 15.59
N GLN A 136 13.25 -3.15 16.07
CA GLN A 136 12.81 -1.88 16.66
C GLN A 136 12.13 -0.94 15.67
N HIS A 137 12.51 -0.96 14.39
CA HIS A 137 11.88 -0.13 13.36
C HIS A 137 10.62 -0.80 12.82
N TRP A 138 10.68 -2.07 12.46
CA TRP A 138 9.52 -2.79 11.91
C TRP A 138 8.35 -2.83 12.89
N SER A 139 8.61 -3.03 14.18
CA SER A 139 7.56 -3.03 15.23
C SER A 139 6.83 -1.69 15.40
N ARG A 140 7.33 -0.60 14.81
CA ARG A 140 6.62 0.69 14.79
C ARG A 140 5.43 0.68 13.84
N PHE A 141 5.44 -0.14 12.79
CA PHE A 141 4.32 -0.26 11.88
C PHE A 141 3.24 -1.15 12.53
N PRO A 142 2.02 -0.65 12.77
CA PRO A 142 0.94 -1.45 13.35
C PRO A 142 0.64 -2.71 12.54
N SER A 143 0.66 -2.60 11.21
CA SER A 143 0.47 -3.72 10.28
C SER A 143 1.51 -4.83 10.47
N TRP A 144 2.77 -4.47 10.76
CA TRP A 144 3.83 -5.46 10.96
C TRP A 144 3.65 -6.23 12.25
N ARG A 145 3.20 -5.55 13.33
CA ARG A 145 2.89 -6.20 14.61
C ARG A 145 1.75 -7.21 14.52
N SER A 146 0.93 -7.14 13.47
CA SER A 146 -0.16 -8.08 13.21
C SER A 146 0.28 -9.29 12.39
N LEU A 147 1.52 -9.32 11.89
CA LEU A 147 2.08 -10.50 11.25
C LEU A 147 2.40 -11.57 12.29
N ASP A 148 2.20 -12.84 11.94
CA ASP A 148 2.65 -14.00 12.72
C ASP A 148 4.17 -14.23 12.51
N PHE A 149 4.97 -13.21 12.84
CA PHE A 149 6.39 -13.17 12.55
C PHE A 149 7.22 -13.76 13.71
N ASP A 150 7.95 -14.84 13.44
CA ASP A 150 8.92 -15.44 14.35
C ASP A 150 10.23 -14.62 14.35
N GLN A 151 10.48 -13.93 15.45
CA GLN A 151 11.66 -13.07 15.60
C GLN A 151 12.95 -13.86 15.90
N GLU A 152 12.84 -15.14 16.30
CA GLU A 152 13.98 -15.98 16.65
C GLU A 152 14.45 -16.81 15.46
N ASN A 153 13.53 -17.26 14.61
CA ASN A 153 13.81 -18.09 13.45
C ASN A 153 13.25 -17.50 12.14
N ASP A 154 14.08 -16.77 11.39
CA ASP A 154 13.67 -16.14 10.13
C ASP A 154 13.16 -17.15 9.08
N LEU A 155 13.69 -18.37 9.10
CA LEU A 155 13.29 -19.43 8.17
C LEU A 155 11.84 -19.90 8.40
N ALA A 156 11.28 -19.71 9.60
CA ALA A 156 9.88 -20.01 9.87
C ALA A 156 8.91 -19.01 9.20
N ASN A 157 9.43 -17.86 8.73
CA ASN A 157 8.65 -16.78 8.14
C ASN A 157 8.49 -16.90 6.61
N GLU A 158 8.88 -18.03 5.99
CA GLU A 158 8.78 -18.25 4.53
C GLU A 158 7.39 -17.91 3.98
N HIS A 159 6.33 -18.31 4.70
CA HIS A 159 4.95 -18.02 4.32
C HIS A 159 4.63 -16.50 4.23
N ILE A 160 5.26 -15.67 5.08
CA ILE A 160 5.10 -14.20 5.05
C ILE A 160 5.78 -13.64 3.80
N TYR A 161 6.97 -14.17 3.49
CA TYR A 161 7.76 -13.71 2.34
C TYR A 161 7.13 -14.12 1.01
N ASP A 162 6.68 -15.35 0.87
CA ASP A 162 6.06 -15.87 -0.35
C ASP A 162 4.73 -15.19 -0.69
N THR A 163 3.99 -14.78 0.34
CA THR A 163 2.67 -14.13 0.17
C THR A 163 2.74 -12.60 0.24
N ALA A 164 3.94 -12.02 0.41
CA ALA A 164 4.11 -10.59 0.66
C ALA A 164 3.35 -9.71 -0.35
N LEU A 165 3.45 -10.01 -1.66
CA LEU A 165 2.81 -9.24 -2.72
C LEU A 165 1.27 -9.27 -2.70
N ASN A 166 0.67 -10.26 -2.03
CA ASN A 166 -0.77 -10.43 -1.95
C ASN A 166 -1.38 -9.75 -0.71
N ASN A 167 -0.53 -9.28 0.21
CA ASN A 167 -0.97 -8.64 1.46
C ASN A 167 -1.29 -7.16 1.25
N GLU A 168 -2.18 -6.60 2.05
CA GLU A 168 -2.52 -5.16 1.98
C GLU A 168 -1.30 -4.26 2.17
N HIS A 169 -0.35 -4.66 3.01
CA HIS A 169 0.85 -3.88 3.31
C HIS A 169 2.09 -4.53 2.70
N LEU A 170 2.82 -3.76 1.90
CA LEU A 170 4.15 -4.12 1.42
C LEU A 170 5.21 -3.40 2.24
N TYR A 171 6.20 -4.15 2.68
CA TYR A 171 7.35 -3.60 3.38
C TYR A 171 8.51 -3.43 2.41
N MET A 172 9.28 -2.37 2.57
CA MET A 172 10.41 -2.07 1.71
C MET A 172 11.53 -1.39 2.49
N ARG A 173 12.75 -1.41 1.96
CA ARG A 173 13.83 -0.55 2.41
C ARG A 173 14.30 0.35 1.27
N TRP A 174 14.37 1.65 1.48
CA TRP A 174 14.81 2.61 0.47
C TRP A 174 16.16 3.22 0.83
N LYS A 175 17.14 3.08 -0.05
CA LYS A 175 18.49 3.63 0.10
C LYS A 175 18.74 4.68 -0.95
N GLU A 176 18.91 5.92 -0.51
CA GLU A 176 19.41 7.02 -1.33
C GLU A 176 20.88 6.75 -1.71
N ILE A 177 21.23 6.97 -2.98
CA ILE A 177 22.53 6.60 -3.56
C ILE A 177 23.37 7.84 -3.87
N PHE A 178 22.80 8.82 -4.58
CA PHE A 178 23.50 10.03 -5.00
C PHE A 178 22.55 11.20 -5.23
N LEU A 179 23.08 12.41 -5.16
CA LEU A 179 22.36 13.65 -5.49
C LEU A 179 22.22 13.83 -7.01
N VAL A 180 21.13 14.47 -7.40
CA VAL A 180 20.85 14.92 -8.75
C VAL A 180 20.79 16.45 -8.74
N PRO A 181 21.42 17.14 -9.72
CA PRO A 181 22.08 16.60 -10.91
C PRO A 181 23.53 16.12 -10.69
N ASP A 182 24.16 16.45 -9.56
CA ASP A 182 25.58 16.18 -9.33
C ASP A 182 25.81 14.99 -8.39
N ALA A 183 26.08 13.82 -8.98
CA ALA A 183 26.35 12.58 -8.25
C ALA A 183 27.74 12.53 -7.56
N SER A 184 28.60 13.53 -7.81
CA SER A 184 29.91 13.64 -7.18
C SER A 184 29.83 14.17 -5.75
N VAL A 185 28.75 14.89 -5.41
CA VAL A 185 28.52 15.42 -4.06
C VAL A 185 28.23 14.27 -3.09
N LYS A 186 29.08 14.12 -2.07
CA LYS A 186 28.96 13.07 -1.04
C LYS A 186 28.46 13.54 0.31
N SER A 187 28.47 14.85 0.56
CA SER A 187 28.06 15.43 1.83
C SER A 187 27.35 16.75 1.59
N ILE A 188 26.31 17.00 2.38
CA ILE A 188 25.56 18.25 2.40
C ILE A 188 25.80 18.89 3.77
N MET A 189 26.04 20.20 3.79
CA MET A 189 26.16 20.91 5.06
C MET A 189 24.83 20.87 5.81
N GLY A 190 24.81 20.22 6.98
CA GLY A 190 23.62 20.12 7.83
C GLY A 190 22.63 19.00 7.45
N ALA A 191 22.92 18.18 6.43
CA ALA A 191 22.09 17.04 6.05
C ALA A 191 22.94 15.83 5.60
N SER A 192 22.36 14.64 5.65
CA SER A 192 23.00 13.41 5.16
C SER A 192 21.94 12.45 4.62
N PHE A 193 22.31 11.74 3.55
CA PHE A 193 21.53 10.66 2.92
C PHE A 193 22.25 9.30 3.04
N GLU A 194 23.19 9.18 3.99
CA GLU A 194 23.95 7.95 4.23
C GLU A 194 23.08 6.80 4.76
N GLY A 195 21.99 7.12 5.45
CA GLY A 195 21.05 6.15 5.99
C GLY A 195 20.13 5.53 4.94
N PHE A 196 19.08 4.86 5.42
CA PHE A 196 18.02 4.29 4.61
C PHE A 196 16.67 4.42 5.33
N TYR A 197 15.59 4.18 4.61
CA TYR A 197 14.24 4.20 5.17
C TYR A 197 13.69 2.79 5.28
N TYR A 198 13.10 2.47 6.42
CA TYR A 198 12.11 1.40 6.53
C TYR A 198 10.79 1.92 6.03
N ILE A 199 10.12 1.20 5.14
CA ILE A 199 8.89 1.65 4.48
C ILE A 199 7.79 0.60 4.64
N CYS A 200 6.58 1.08 4.91
CA CYS A 200 5.33 0.35 4.86
C CYS A 200 4.40 1.05 3.87
N PHE A 201 4.11 0.39 2.76
CA PHE A 201 3.22 0.88 1.71
C PHE A 201 1.88 0.14 1.77
N ASN A 202 0.77 0.88 1.82
CA ASN A 202 -0.57 0.31 1.76
C ASN A 202 -1.04 0.22 0.31
N GLN A 203 -1.21 -1.01 -0.18
CA GLN A 203 -1.58 -1.30 -1.56
C GLN A 203 -2.99 -0.82 -1.93
N LEU A 204 -3.89 -0.70 -0.95
CA LEU A 204 -5.30 -0.35 -1.16
C LEU A 204 -5.52 1.16 -1.18
N THR A 205 -4.77 1.93 -0.38
CA THR A 205 -4.92 3.39 -0.27
C THR A 205 -3.86 4.17 -1.03
N GLY A 206 -2.72 3.55 -1.33
CA GLY A 206 -1.56 4.25 -1.90
C GLY A 206 -0.81 5.13 -0.90
N SER A 207 -1.02 4.93 0.40
CA SER A 207 -0.27 5.64 1.45
C SER A 207 1.06 4.95 1.75
N ILE A 208 2.08 5.75 2.05
CA ILE A 208 3.42 5.30 2.45
C ILE A 208 3.71 5.88 3.82
N SER A 209 4.03 5.00 4.78
CA SER A 209 4.61 5.39 6.06
C SER A 209 6.04 4.86 6.13
N GLY A 210 6.95 5.66 6.66
CA GLY A 210 8.36 5.35 6.67
C GLY A 210 9.11 5.87 7.89
N LEU A 211 10.26 5.28 8.15
CA LEU A 211 11.15 5.65 9.25
C LEU A 211 12.59 5.68 8.74
N TYR A 212 13.22 6.84 8.79
CA TYR A 212 14.63 6.97 8.47
C TYR A 212 15.50 6.37 9.58
N PHE A 213 16.56 5.68 9.16
CA PHE A 213 17.59 5.14 10.03
C PHE A 213 18.99 5.48 9.52
N HIS A 214 19.80 5.98 10.44
CA HIS A 214 21.25 6.07 10.33
C HIS A 214 21.84 5.99 11.73
N GLN A 215 23.04 5.42 11.87
CA GLN A 215 23.66 5.14 13.17
C GLN A 215 23.85 6.38 14.06
N SER A 216 24.12 7.54 13.45
CA SER A 216 24.32 8.81 14.19
C SER A 216 23.10 9.73 14.16
N SER A 217 21.97 9.30 13.58
CA SER A 217 20.76 10.11 13.49
C SER A 217 19.91 10.02 14.76
N GLY A 218 19.15 11.09 15.02
CA GLY A 218 18.05 11.03 15.99
C GLY A 218 17.04 9.96 15.59
N LYS A 219 16.52 9.22 16.57
CA LYS A 219 15.67 8.07 16.29
C LYS A 219 14.33 8.48 15.65
N PHE A 220 13.89 7.65 14.69
CA PHE A 220 12.52 7.64 14.16
C PHE A 220 12.09 8.94 13.47
N GLN A 221 12.91 9.47 12.57
CA GLN A 221 12.42 10.53 11.67
C GLN A 221 11.36 9.92 10.75
N GLN A 222 10.14 10.44 10.82
CA GLN A 222 8.96 9.83 10.21
C GLN A 222 8.73 10.40 8.82
N LEU A 223 8.44 9.53 7.86
CA LEU A 223 8.06 9.86 6.50
C LEU A 223 6.61 9.46 6.29
N GLU A 224 5.76 10.36 5.83
CA GLU A 224 4.37 10.05 5.45
C GLU A 224 4.09 10.63 4.08
N LEU A 225 3.68 9.80 3.13
CA LEU A 225 3.37 10.20 1.76
C LEU A 225 2.02 9.62 1.32
N ALA A 226 1.34 10.34 0.44
CA ALA A 226 0.13 9.91 -0.24
C ALA A 226 0.33 9.92 -1.75
N HIS A 227 -0.25 8.95 -2.43
CA HIS A 227 -0.25 8.88 -3.89
C HIS A 227 -0.90 10.12 -4.51
N VAL A 228 -0.23 10.69 -5.51
CA VAL A 228 -0.77 11.76 -6.35
C VAL A 228 -1.60 11.12 -7.47
N PRO A 229 -2.90 11.41 -7.59
CA PRO A 229 -3.73 10.84 -8.65
C PRO A 229 -3.16 11.10 -10.05
N ASP A 230 -2.98 10.04 -10.83
CA ASP A 230 -2.40 10.06 -12.18
C ASP A 230 -3.47 9.87 -13.28
N GLY A 231 -4.75 9.88 -12.90
CA GLY A 231 -5.88 9.65 -13.80
C GLY A 231 -5.90 8.24 -14.43
N GLY A 232 -5.09 7.29 -13.93
CA GLY A 232 -4.97 5.94 -14.49
C GLY A 232 -4.19 5.85 -15.79
N VAL A 233 -3.52 6.92 -16.23
CA VAL A 233 -2.75 6.93 -17.48
C VAL A 233 -1.33 6.45 -17.23
N LEU A 234 -0.94 5.35 -17.88
CA LEU A 234 0.43 4.84 -17.88
C LEU A 234 1.18 5.38 -19.10
N PRO A 235 2.20 6.25 -18.95
CA PRO A 235 3.11 6.53 -20.04
C PRO A 235 4.02 5.30 -20.24
N SER A 236 3.94 4.66 -21.40
CA SER A 236 4.81 3.55 -21.78
C SER A 236 5.95 4.06 -22.66
N PHE A 237 7.19 3.69 -22.32
CA PHE A 237 8.33 3.78 -23.23
C PHE A 237 8.92 2.38 -23.43
N SER A 238 9.39 2.11 -24.64
CA SER A 238 10.16 0.92 -24.97
C SER A 238 11.52 1.37 -25.51
N PHE A 239 12.59 0.76 -25.02
CA PHE A 239 13.91 0.94 -25.63
C PHE A 239 14.03 0.01 -26.85
N ALA A 240 14.63 0.53 -27.91
CA ALA A 240 14.95 -0.23 -29.12
C ALA A 240 16.24 -1.03 -28.96
#